data_AF-A0A7K6BJA7-F1
#
_entry.id   AF-A0A7K6BJA7-F1
#
_cell.length_a   1.000
_cell.length_b   1.000
_cell.length_c   1.000
_cell.angle_alpha   90.00
_cell.angle_beta   90.00
_cell.angle_gamma   90.00
#
_symmetry.space_group_name_H-M   'P 1'
#
loop_
_entity.id
_entity.type
_entity.pdbx_description
1 polymer ?
#
loop_
_entity_poly.entity_id
_entity_poly.type
_entity_poly.pdbx_seq_one_letter_code
_entity_poly.pdbx_strand_id
1 'polypeptide(L)' 'GRVPGLRPAEPGEFTRRAVRLGKLDLTAAEGLGDLVRAQTEAQRRQALRQMDGQLAQLYQRWSDTLTRVLG' A
#
# COMPACT_ATOMS: atom_id res chain seq x y z
N GLY A 1 8.40 12.24 -20.68
CA GLY A 1 8.10 11.17 -21.67
C GLY A 1 6.62 10.85 -21.60
N ARG A 2 5.92 10.85 -22.74
CA ARG A 2 4.55 10.31 -22.82
C ARG A 2 4.63 8.90 -23.40
N VAL A 3 3.97 7.96 -22.76
CA VAL A 3 3.77 6.62 -23.31
C VAL A 3 2.48 6.67 -24.15
N PRO A 4 2.50 6.26 -25.43
CA PRO A 4 1.30 6.21 -26.27
C PRO A 4 0.16 5.44 -25.60
N GLY A 5 -1.07 5.96 -25.67
CA GLY A 5 -2.26 5.33 -25.09
C GLY A 5 -2.42 5.51 -23.58
N LEU A 6 -1.50 6.19 -22.89
CA LEU A 6 -1.61 6.49 -21.46
C LEU A 6 -1.81 7.98 -21.22
N ARG A 7 -2.60 8.32 -20.20
CA ARG A 7 -2.72 9.67 -19.65
C ARG A 7 -1.94 9.80 -18.35
N PRO A 8 -1.46 11.02 -17.99
CA PRO A 8 -0.99 11.30 -16.65
C PRO A 8 -2.05 10.90 -15.61
N ALA A 9 -1.58 10.36 -14.50
CA ALA A 9 -2.44 10.04 -13.37
C ALA A 9 -2.83 11.32 -12.62
N GLU A 10 -4.04 11.34 -12.09
CA GLU A 10 -4.45 12.36 -11.13
C GLU A 10 -3.74 12.13 -9.78
N PRO A 11 -3.61 13.16 -8.94
CA PRO A 11 -3.07 13.02 -7.59
C PRO A 11 -3.80 11.91 -6.82
N GLY A 12 -3.06 10.93 -6.30
CA GLY A 12 -3.58 9.81 -5.53
C GLY A 12 -4.40 8.78 -6.31
N GLU A 13 -4.44 8.86 -7.65
CA GLU A 13 -5.31 8.00 -8.46
C GLU A 13 -4.99 6.50 -8.30
N PHE A 14 -3.71 6.14 -8.20
CA PHE A 14 -3.31 4.74 -8.02
C PHE A 14 -3.77 4.19 -6.66
N THR A 15 -3.59 4.95 -5.58
CA THR A 15 -4.05 4.57 -4.25
C THR A 15 -5.58 4.44 -4.21
N ARG A 16 -6.32 5.39 -4.81
CA ARG A 16 -7.79 5.29 -4.93
C ARG A 16 -8.23 4.05 -5.70
N ARG A 17 -7.55 3.71 -6.80
CA ARG A 17 -7.82 2.48 -7.57
C ARG A 17 -7.54 1.23 -6.75
N ALA A 18 -6.44 1.20 -5.98
CA ALA A 18 -6.11 0.07 -5.12
C ALA A 18 -7.18 -0.15 -4.04
N VAL A 19 -7.67 0.92 -3.42
CA VAL A 19 -8.77 0.86 -2.45
C VAL A 19 -10.07 0.36 -3.08
N ARG A 20 -10.47 0.95 -4.21
CA ARG A 20 -11.71 0.57 -4.91
C ARG A 20 -11.71 -0.90 -5.34
N LEU A 21 -10.54 -1.43 -5.71
CA LEU A 21 -10.38 -2.82 -6.13
C LEU A 21 -10.13 -3.78 -4.95
N GLY A 22 -10.23 -3.31 -3.69
CA GLY A 22 -10.01 -4.12 -2.50
C GLY A 22 -8.58 -4.64 -2.35
N LYS A 23 -7.62 -4.07 -3.08
CA LYS A 23 -6.19 -4.43 -3.00
C LYS A 23 -5.47 -3.78 -1.81
N LEU A 24 -6.08 -2.74 -1.26
CA LEU A 24 -5.62 -1.94 -0.14
C LEU A 24 -6.87 -1.48 0.64
N ASP A 25 -6.91 -1.49 1.96
CA ASP A 25 -7.99 -0.82 2.68
C ASP A 25 -7.74 0.67 2.86
N LEU A 26 -8.73 1.35 3.44
CA LEU A 26 -8.67 2.77 3.73
C LEU A 26 -7.57 3.09 4.76
N THR A 27 -7.41 2.28 5.81
CA THR A 27 -6.43 2.52 6.87
C THR A 27 -4.98 2.44 6.36
N ALA A 28 -4.68 1.48 5.50
CA ALA A 28 -3.36 1.37 4.86
C ALA A 28 -3.15 2.44 3.79
N ALA A 29 -4.20 2.90 3.11
CA ALA A 29 -4.11 4.04 2.19
C ALA A 29 -3.79 5.36 2.92
N GLU A 30 -4.40 5.57 4.09
CA GLU A 30 -4.12 6.71 4.98
C GLU A 30 -2.69 6.63 5.52
N GLY A 31 -2.29 5.48 6.05
CA GLY A 31 -0.93 5.25 6.53
C GLY A 31 0.13 5.46 5.44
N LEU A 32 -0.14 5.09 4.19
CA LEU A 32 0.75 5.39 3.06
C LEU A 32 0.87 6.89 2.80
N GLY A 33 -0.24 7.62 2.88
CA GLY A 33 -0.24 9.08 2.74
C GLY A 33 0.56 9.76 3.85
N ASP A 34 0.41 9.29 5.08
CA ASP A 34 1.14 9.78 6.24
C ASP A 34 2.62 9.42 6.18
N LEU A 35 2.96 8.25 5.63
CA LEU A 35 4.34 7.82 5.43
C LEU A 35 5.08 8.74 4.45
N VAL A 36 4.44 9.08 3.33
CA VAL A 36 4.99 10.00 2.32
C VAL A 36 5.22 11.40 2.89
N ARG A 37 4.38 11.83 3.85
CA ARG A 37 4.45 13.16 4.47
C ARG A 37 5.30 13.20 5.74
N ALA A 38 5.77 12.05 6.24
CA ALA A 38 6.47 11.98 7.53
C ALA A 38 7.76 12.82 7.51
N GLN A 39 7.89 13.70 8.48
CA GLN A 39 9.07 14.56 8.68
C GLN A 39 9.95 14.06 9.83
N THR A 40 9.40 13.20 10.70
CA THR A 40 10.11 12.63 11.85
C THR A 40 10.06 11.11 11.83
N GLU A 41 11.04 10.52 12.51
CA GLU A 41 11.09 9.07 12.79
C GLU A 41 9.80 8.57 13.47
N ALA A 42 9.27 9.33 14.43
CA ALA A 42 8.07 8.98 15.14
C ALA A 42 6.84 8.96 14.22
N GLN A 43 6.69 9.96 13.34
CA GLN A 43 5.62 10.01 12.34
C GLN A 43 5.73 8.84 11.36
N ARG A 44 6.94 8.51 10.90
CA ARG A 44 7.16 7.38 10.01
C ARG A 44 6.75 6.06 10.65
N ARG A 45 7.15 5.81 11.91
CA ARG A 45 6.76 4.60 12.64
C ARG A 45 5.25 4.53 12.87
N GLN A 46 4.61 5.66 13.14
CA GLN A 46 3.15 5.73 13.29
C GLN A 46 2.43 5.40 11.98
N ALA A 47 2.87 5.98 10.88
CA ALA A 47 2.35 5.69 9.54
C ALA A 47 2.51 4.21 9.18
N LEU A 48 3.68 3.62 9.46
CA LEU A 48 3.92 2.19 9.27
C LEU A 48 2.97 1.33 10.11
N ARG A 49 2.73 1.67 11.39
CA ARG A 49 1.77 0.93 12.23
C ARG A 49 0.33 0.98 11.69
N GLN A 50 -0.08 2.11 11.14
CA GLN A 50 -1.40 2.24 10.50
C GLN A 50 -1.49 1.36 9.24
N MET A 51 -0.40 1.24 8.49
CA MET A 51 -0.32 0.34 7.32
C MET A 51 -0.25 -1.14 7.69
N ASP A 52 0.37 -1.47 8.83
CA ASP A 52 0.77 -2.84 9.18
C ASP A 52 -0.41 -3.80 9.40
N GLY A 53 -1.58 -3.29 9.81
CA GLY A 53 -2.76 -4.13 10.06
C GLY A 53 -3.18 -5.00 8.86
N GLN A 54 -3.04 -4.49 7.64
CA GLN A 54 -3.32 -5.26 6.42
C GLN A 54 -2.07 -5.72 5.67
N LEU A 55 -0.95 -5.01 5.81
CA LEU A 55 0.30 -5.41 5.18
C LEU A 55 0.81 -6.72 5.81
N ALA A 56 0.69 -6.88 7.14
CA ALA A 56 0.96 -8.13 7.83
C ALA A 56 0.09 -9.28 7.30
N GLN A 57 -1.21 -9.03 7.07
CA GLN A 57 -2.10 -10.06 6.48
C GLN A 57 -1.72 -10.40 5.03
N LEU A 58 -1.26 -9.43 4.24
CA LEU A 58 -0.79 -9.65 2.87
C LEU A 58 0.51 -10.46 2.84
N TYR A 59 1.49 -10.09 3.67
CA TYR A 59 2.73 -10.85 3.81
C TYR A 59 2.48 -12.27 4.31
N GLN A 60 1.56 -12.45 5.27
CA GLN A 60 1.18 -13.77 5.74
C GLN A 60 0.60 -14.62 4.61
N ARG A 61 -0.34 -14.08 3.82
CA ARG A 61 -0.89 -14.79 2.66
C ARG A 61 0.17 -15.16 1.62
N TRP A 62 1.13 -14.27 1.36
CA TRP A 62 2.24 -14.57 0.47
C TRP A 62 3.14 -15.66 1.03
N SER A 63 3.48 -15.60 2.31
CA SER A 63 4.27 -16.64 2.98
C SER A 63 3.56 -17.99 2.91
N ASP A 64 2.27 -18.04 3.26
CA ASP A 64 1.48 -19.29 3.23
C ASP A 64 1.42 -19.88 1.81
N THR A 65 1.30 -19.01 0.80
CA THR A 65 1.29 -19.43 -0.60
C THR A 65 2.64 -20.02 -1.01
N LEU A 66 3.74 -19.37 -0.65
CA LEU A 66 5.09 -19.84 -0.97
C LEU A 66 5.42 -21.14 -0.22
N THR A 67 5.08 -21.24 1.06
CA THR A 67 5.26 -22.47 1.85
C THR A 67 4.47 -23.64 1.24
N ARG A 68 3.23 -23.42 0.79
CA ARG A 68 2.41 -24.46 0.14
C ARG A 68 2.95 -24.91 -1.22
N VAL A 69 3.71 -24.07 -1.92
CA VAL A 69 4.27 -24.40 -3.24
C VAL A 69 5.68 -24.99 -3.12
N LEU A 70 6.43 -24.63 -2.07
CA LEU A 70 7.79 -25.09 -1.82
C LEU A 70 7.89 -26.32 -0.90
N GLY A 71 6.81 -26.66 -0.19
CA GLY A 71 6.63 -27.92 0.54
C GLY A 71 5.81 -28.92 -0.26
#